data_AF-A0A1E3W7P1-F1
#
_entry.id   AF-A0A1E3W7P1-F1
#
_cell.length_a   1.000
_cell.length_b   1.000
_cell.length_c   1.000
_cell.angle_alpha   90.00
_cell.angle_beta   90.00
_cell.angle_gamma   90.00
#
_symmetry.space_group_name_H-M   'P 1'
#
loop_
_entity.id
_entity.type
_entity.pdbx_description
1 polymer ?
#
loop_
_entity_poly.entity_id
_entity_poly.type
_entity_poly.pdbx_seq_one_letter_code
_entity_poly.pdbx_strand_id
1 'polypeptide(L)'
;MTASKQHAQRAAAALAKLLRPDVDAGEVTAILQNMLDLAARERDKSAKAKAREQAARLLAASPAVIYSFKARGDFAPTFISDNIETLFGYASGEYLDNPNFWQERVHPDDLARVDAR
;
A
#
# COMPACT_ATOMS: atom_id res chain seq x y z
N MET A 1 19.76 -21.53 -8.01
CA MET A 1 19.46 -21.80 -6.59
C MET A 1 19.37 -20.45 -5.89
N THR A 2 18.26 -20.11 -5.23
CA THR A 2 18.08 -18.77 -4.62
C THR A 2 18.92 -18.63 -3.35
N ALA A 3 19.33 -17.39 -3.02
CA ALA A 3 20.14 -17.10 -1.85
C ALA A 3 19.49 -17.56 -0.53
N SER A 4 18.15 -17.51 -0.44
CA SER A 4 17.38 -18.01 0.72
C SER A 4 17.56 -19.53 0.92
N LYS A 5 17.47 -20.31 -0.18
CA LYS A 5 17.62 -21.78 -0.17
C LYS A 5 19.00 -22.24 0.29
N GLN A 6 20.04 -21.50 -0.10
CA GLN A 6 21.41 -21.79 0.31
C GLN A 6 21.66 -21.50 1.80
N HIS A 7 21.06 -20.43 2.35
CA HIS A 7 21.17 -20.13 3.78
C HIS A 7 20.42 -21.16 4.64
N ALA A 8 19.20 -21.55 4.24
CA ALA A 8 18.44 -22.58 4.94
C ALA A 8 19.18 -23.92 4.97
N GLN A 9 19.75 -24.35 3.84
CA GLN A 9 20.53 -25.60 3.76
C GLN A 9 21.79 -25.58 4.66
N ARG A 10 22.52 -24.46 4.68
CA ARG A 10 23.71 -24.32 5.55
C ARG A 10 23.33 -24.34 7.03
N ALA A 11 22.24 -23.67 7.40
CA ALA A 11 21.73 -23.66 8.76
C ALA A 11 21.21 -25.05 9.18
N ALA A 12 20.46 -25.74 8.33
CA ALA A 12 19.97 -27.09 8.59
C ALA A 12 21.12 -28.08 8.76
N ALA A 13 22.15 -28.02 7.90
CA ALA A 13 23.32 -28.88 8.01
C ALA A 13 24.13 -28.64 9.30
N ALA A 14 24.16 -27.40 9.81
CA ALA A 14 24.75 -27.09 11.10
C ALA A 14 23.90 -27.61 12.27
N LEU A 15 22.58 -27.47 12.18
CA LEU A 15 21.63 -27.94 13.20
C LEU A 15 21.59 -29.47 13.29
N ALA A 16 21.63 -30.16 12.16
CA ALA A 16 21.65 -31.62 12.07
C ALA A 16 22.87 -32.24 12.78
N LYS A 17 23.99 -31.52 12.85
CA LYS A 17 25.18 -31.94 13.62
C LYS A 17 25.01 -31.81 15.15
N LEU A 18 24.07 -30.98 15.60
CA LEU A 18 23.71 -30.80 17.01
C LEU A 18 22.50 -31.65 17.43
N LEU A 19 21.67 -32.05 16.48
CA LEU A 19 20.45 -32.83 16.69
C LEU A 19 20.75 -34.33 16.80
N ARG A 20 19.82 -35.07 17.43
CA ARG A 20 19.92 -36.53 17.53
C ARG A 20 19.86 -37.17 16.13
N PRO A 21 20.49 -38.34 15.93
CA PRO A 21 20.68 -38.95 14.59
C PRO A 21 19.39 -39.35 13.87
N ASP A 22 18.23 -39.28 14.54
CA ASP A 22 16.90 -39.57 14.02
C ASP A 22 16.24 -38.41 13.26
N VAL A 23 16.84 -37.21 13.25
CA VAL A 23 16.25 -36.02 12.60
C VAL A 23 16.67 -35.91 11.13
N ASP A 24 15.69 -35.87 10.22
CA ASP A 24 15.93 -35.68 8.79
C ASP A 24 16.34 -34.23 8.46
N ALA A 25 17.56 -34.07 7.94
CA ALA A 25 18.08 -32.77 7.50
C ALA A 25 17.23 -32.11 6.40
N GLY A 26 16.52 -32.90 5.58
CA GLY A 26 15.57 -32.42 4.58
C GLY A 26 14.36 -31.73 5.21
N GLU A 27 13.79 -32.31 6.25
CA GLU A 27 12.68 -31.74 7.02
C GLU A 27 13.10 -30.43 7.71
N VAL A 28 14.26 -30.42 8.36
CA VAL A 28 14.81 -29.20 9.00
C VAL A 28 15.06 -28.10 7.97
N THR A 29 15.57 -28.45 6.78
CA THR A 29 15.77 -27.48 5.70
C THR A 29 14.44 -26.89 5.22
N ALA A 30 13.40 -27.71 5.06
CA ALA A 30 12.09 -27.25 4.63
C ALA A 30 11.45 -26.29 5.66
N ILE A 31 11.55 -26.63 6.94
CA ILE A 31 11.09 -25.78 8.04
C ILE A 31 11.82 -24.43 8.04
N LEU A 32 13.16 -24.44 8.00
CA LEU A 32 13.95 -23.21 7.99
C LEU A 32 13.67 -22.35 6.76
N GLN A 33 13.48 -22.98 5.59
CA GLN A 33 13.12 -22.26 4.37
C GLN A 33 11.77 -21.55 4.51
N ASN A 34 10.75 -22.26 5.02
CA ASN A 34 9.43 -21.67 5.24
C ASN A 34 9.49 -20.51 6.24
N MET A 35 10.26 -20.65 7.33
CA MET A 35 10.42 -19.56 8.30
C MET A 35 11.10 -18.33 7.69
N LEU A 36 12.16 -18.52 6.89
CA LEU A 36 12.84 -17.42 6.20
C LEU A 36 11.92 -16.72 5.19
N ASP A 37 11.15 -17.49 4.42
CA ASP A 37 10.23 -16.94 3.43
C ASP A 37 9.06 -16.19 4.10
N LEU A 38 8.56 -16.70 5.23
CA LEU A 38 7.56 -15.99 6.04
C LEU A 38 8.13 -14.69 6.61
N ALA A 39 9.32 -14.74 7.22
CA ALA A 39 9.98 -13.56 7.78
C ALA A 39 10.24 -12.49 6.71
N ALA A 40 10.64 -12.88 5.50
CA ALA A 40 10.83 -11.96 4.38
C ALA A 40 9.51 -11.29 3.96
N ARG A 41 8.43 -12.06 3.83
CA ARG A 41 7.10 -11.53 3.49
C ARG A 41 6.58 -10.55 4.54
N GLU A 42 6.74 -10.87 5.81
CA GLU A 42 6.31 -9.98 6.90
C GLU A 42 7.15 -8.69 6.95
N ARG A 43 8.46 -8.78 6.67
CA ARG A 43 9.31 -7.59 6.54
C ARG A 43 8.85 -6.69 5.40
N ASP A 44 8.52 -7.25 4.24
CA ASP A 44 8.02 -6.50 3.09
C ASP A 44 6.66 -5.85 3.38
N LYS A 45 5.74 -6.58 4.02
CA LYS A 45 4.44 -6.03 4.47
C LYS A 45 4.63 -4.87 5.44
N SER A 46 5.46 -5.04 6.45
CA SER A 46 5.78 -4.00 7.44
C SER A 46 6.42 -2.78 6.77
N ALA A 47 7.37 -2.97 5.86
CA ALA A 47 8.00 -1.86 5.14
C ALA A 47 6.97 -1.08 4.30
N LYS A 48 6.09 -1.78 3.58
CA LYS A 48 5.00 -1.15 2.82
C LYS A 48 4.01 -0.42 3.72
N ALA A 49 3.65 -0.99 4.87
CA ALA A 49 2.75 -0.35 5.83
C ALA A 49 3.36 0.95 6.38
N LYS A 50 4.63 0.92 6.81
CA LYS A 50 5.35 2.11 7.29
C LYS A 50 5.46 3.19 6.24
N ALA A 51 5.77 2.82 4.99
CA ALA A 51 5.84 3.77 3.88
C ALA A 51 4.47 4.42 3.61
N ARG A 52 3.38 3.64 3.64
CA ARG A 52 2.02 4.18 3.49
C ARG A 52 1.62 5.10 4.62
N GLU A 53 1.93 4.73 5.87
CA GLU A 53 1.66 5.55 7.05
C GLU A 53 2.42 6.89 6.99
N GLN A 54 3.70 6.85 6.59
CA GLN A 54 4.49 8.05 6.40
C GLN A 54 3.90 8.95 5.29
N ALA A 55 3.53 8.37 4.15
CA ALA A 55 2.89 9.12 3.07
C ALA A 55 1.57 9.76 3.53
N ALA A 56 0.71 9.00 4.22
CA ALA A 56 -0.54 9.52 4.76
C ALA A 56 -0.32 10.69 5.74
N ARG A 57 0.68 10.59 6.64
CA ARG A 57 1.04 11.69 7.54
C ARG A 57 1.50 12.94 6.80
N LEU A 58 2.30 12.79 5.75
CA LEU A 58 2.79 13.93 4.97
C LEU A 58 1.66 14.60 4.18
N LEU A 59 0.74 13.80 3.63
CA LEU A 59 -0.45 14.31 2.96
C LEU A 59 -1.35 15.07 3.93
N ALA A 60 -1.62 14.48 5.11
CA ALA A 60 -2.46 15.10 6.13
C ALA A 60 -1.88 16.41 6.69
N ALA A 61 -0.54 16.53 6.76
CA ALA A 61 0.13 17.75 7.21
C ALA A 61 0.09 18.90 6.18
N SER A 62 -0.21 18.61 4.91
CA SER A 62 -0.34 19.62 3.87
C SER A 62 -1.72 20.26 3.90
N PRO A 63 -1.86 21.58 3.70
CA PRO A 63 -3.16 22.21 3.52
C PRO A 63 -3.73 21.99 2.10
N ALA A 64 -3.16 21.12 1.27
CA ALA A 64 -3.66 20.86 -0.08
C ALA A 64 -4.64 19.69 -0.10
N VAL A 65 -5.70 19.80 -0.92
CA VAL A 65 -6.53 18.65 -1.30
C VAL A 65 -5.96 18.02 -2.56
N ILE A 66 -5.64 16.73 -2.50
CA ILE A 66 -5.12 15.97 -3.63
C ILE A 66 -6.23 15.11 -4.22
N TYR A 67 -6.38 15.17 -5.53
CA TYR A 67 -7.37 14.42 -6.30
C TYR A 67 -6.65 13.51 -7.29
N SER A 68 -7.23 12.34 -7.55
CA SER A 68 -6.85 11.47 -8.65
C SER A 68 -8.08 11.01 -9.40
N PHE A 69 -7.93 10.83 -10.70
CA PHE A 69 -9.02 10.48 -11.60
C PHE A 69 -8.58 9.36 -12.54
N LYS A 70 -9.54 8.64 -13.10
CA LYS A 70 -9.23 7.74 -14.22
C LYS A 70 -8.65 8.56 -15.37
N ALA A 71 -7.55 8.09 -15.94
CA ALA A 71 -6.88 8.81 -17.02
C ALA A 71 -7.65 8.81 -18.35
N ARG A 72 -8.66 7.94 -18.50
CA ARG A 72 -9.46 7.76 -19.73
C ARG A 72 -10.89 7.40 -19.38
N GLY A 73 -11.81 7.66 -20.33
CA GLY A 73 -13.22 7.31 -20.20
C GLY A 73 -14.02 8.42 -19.52
N ASP A 74 -14.73 8.07 -18.47
CA ASP A 74 -15.59 8.97 -17.68
C ASP A 74 -14.80 9.94 -16.78
N PHE A 75 -13.47 9.76 -16.67
CA PHE A 75 -12.61 10.50 -15.75
C PHE A 75 -13.12 10.47 -14.30
N ALA A 76 -13.78 9.38 -13.89
CA ALA A 76 -14.31 9.28 -12.53
C ALA A 76 -13.19 9.46 -11.49
N PRO A 77 -13.47 10.13 -10.37
CA PRO A 77 -12.49 10.28 -9.30
C PRO A 77 -12.16 8.90 -8.70
N THR A 78 -10.88 8.65 -8.47
CA THR A 78 -10.36 7.40 -7.90
C THR A 78 -9.78 7.61 -6.51
N PHE A 79 -9.45 8.84 -6.16
CA PHE A 79 -8.92 9.21 -4.86
C PHE A 79 -9.17 10.69 -4.60
N ILE A 80 -9.45 11.00 -3.34
CA ILE A 80 -9.39 12.35 -2.80
C ILE A 80 -8.81 12.27 -1.39
N SER A 81 -7.92 13.20 -1.03
CA SER A 81 -7.38 13.27 0.34
C SER A 81 -8.43 13.74 1.33
N ASP A 82 -8.42 13.22 2.55
CA ASP A 82 -9.34 13.61 3.64
C ASP A 82 -9.24 15.10 4.04
N ASN A 83 -8.19 15.80 3.58
CA ASN A 83 -8.05 17.26 3.72
C ASN A 83 -9.21 18.07 3.12
N ILE A 84 -10.02 17.48 2.22
CA ILE A 84 -11.26 18.12 1.74
C ILE A 84 -12.23 18.44 2.89
N GLU A 85 -12.27 17.63 3.94
CA GLU A 85 -13.13 17.87 5.09
C GLU A 85 -12.68 19.12 5.84
N THR A 86 -11.39 19.22 6.14
CA THR A 86 -10.84 20.38 6.85
C THR A 86 -10.96 21.69 6.06
N LEU A 87 -10.76 21.65 4.73
CA LEU A 87 -10.76 22.86 3.91
C LEU A 87 -12.14 23.28 3.41
N PHE A 88 -12.98 22.32 3.05
CA PHE A 88 -14.27 22.56 2.38
C PHE A 88 -15.47 22.03 3.16
N GLY A 89 -15.27 21.25 4.22
CA GLY A 89 -16.34 20.73 5.07
C GLY A 89 -17.05 19.49 4.53
N TYR A 90 -16.49 18.83 3.50
CA TYR A 90 -17.10 17.66 2.89
C TYR A 90 -16.31 16.39 3.19
N ALA A 91 -16.99 15.27 3.41
CA ALA A 91 -16.34 13.99 3.55
C ALA A 91 -15.78 13.51 2.20
N SER A 92 -14.65 12.81 2.22
CA SER A 92 -14.02 12.27 1.01
C SER A 92 -14.96 11.34 0.22
N GLY A 93 -15.79 10.55 0.92
CA GLY A 93 -16.79 9.67 0.31
C GLY A 93 -17.84 10.42 -0.52
N GLU A 94 -18.30 11.59 -0.08
CA GLU A 94 -19.32 12.37 -0.81
C GLU A 94 -18.81 12.81 -2.18
N TYR A 95 -17.51 13.14 -2.27
CA TYR A 95 -16.87 13.50 -3.54
C TYR A 95 -16.70 12.29 -4.46
N LEU A 96 -16.33 11.13 -3.90
CA LEU A 96 -16.05 9.92 -4.68
C LEU A 96 -17.33 9.27 -5.23
N ASP A 97 -18.43 9.36 -4.48
CA ASP A 97 -19.70 8.73 -4.84
C ASP A 97 -20.50 9.53 -5.88
N ASN A 98 -20.20 10.83 -6.07
CA ASN A 98 -20.86 11.70 -7.05
C ASN A 98 -19.86 12.28 -8.07
N PRO A 99 -19.83 11.78 -9.32
CA PRO A 99 -18.95 12.31 -10.39
C PRO A 99 -19.12 13.81 -10.68
N ASN A 100 -20.31 14.37 -10.42
CA ASN A 100 -20.65 15.77 -10.67
C ASN A 100 -20.49 16.65 -9.42
N PHE A 101 -20.01 16.09 -8.31
CA PHE A 101 -19.94 16.76 -7.00
C PHE A 101 -19.31 18.15 -7.06
N TRP A 102 -18.20 18.27 -7.79
CA TRP A 102 -17.46 19.53 -7.91
C TRP A 102 -18.19 20.53 -8.81
N GLN A 103 -18.82 20.09 -9.90
CA GLN A 103 -19.55 20.96 -10.83
C GLN A 103 -20.73 21.63 -10.12
N GLU A 104 -21.45 20.89 -9.28
CA GLU A 104 -22.57 21.42 -8.50
C GLU A 104 -22.17 22.50 -7.49
N ARG A 105 -20.88 22.59 -7.14
CA ARG A 105 -20.35 23.47 -6.08
C ARG A 105 -19.43 24.58 -6.61
N VAL A 106 -19.09 24.54 -7.90
CA VAL A 106 -18.42 25.64 -8.56
C VAL A 106 -19.40 26.79 -8.75
N HIS A 107 -18.93 28.02 -8.57
CA HIS A 107 -19.76 29.21 -8.77
C HIS A 107 -20.29 29.26 -10.22
N PRO A 108 -21.57 29.58 -10.46
CA PRO A 108 -22.16 29.54 -11.80
C PRO A 108 -21.39 30.34 -12.86
N ASP A 109 -20.86 31.50 -12.48
CA ASP A 109 -20.07 32.36 -13.37
C ASP A 109 -18.73 31.72 -13.80
N ASP A 110 -18.22 30.76 -13.03
CA ASP A 110 -16.98 30.07 -13.33
C ASP A 110 -17.18 28.78 -14.13
N LEU A 111 -18.40 28.21 -14.14
CA LEU A 111 -18.70 26.92 -14.79
C LEU A 111 -18.26 26.89 -16.25
N ALA A 112 -18.59 27.92 -17.01
CA ALA A 112 -18.23 28.01 -18.43
C ALA A 112 -16.71 27.98 -18.67
N ARG A 113 -15.91 28.45 -17.71
CA ARG A 113 -14.45 28.46 -17.81
C ARG A 113 -13.83 27.11 -17.46
N VAL A 114 -14.39 26.38 -16.49
CA VAL A 114 -13.86 25.07 -16.05
C VAL A 114 -14.38 23.91 -16.89
N ASP A 115 -15.59 24.01 -17.46
CA ASP A 115 -16.14 23.00 -18.37
C ASP A 115 -15.66 23.15 -19.82
N ALA A 116 -14.90 24.20 -20.12
CA ALA A 116 -14.22 24.37 -21.42
C ALA A 116 -13.09 23.33 -21.54
N ARG A 117 -13.46 22.12 -21.96
CA ARG A 117 -12.55 21.03 -22.35
C ARG A 117 -11.96 21.23 -23.74
#